data_AF-A0A538F2A3-F1
#
_entry.id   AF-A0A538F2A3-F1
#
_cell.length_a   1.000
_cell.length_b   1.000
_cell.length_c   1.000
_cell.angle_alpha   90.00
_cell.angle_beta   90.00
_cell.angle_gamma   90.00
#
_symmetry.space_group_name_H-M   'P 1'
#
loop_
_entity.id
_entity.type
_entity.pdbx_description
1 polymer ?
#
loop_
_entity_poly.entity_id
_entity_poly.type
_entity_poly.pdbx_seq_one_letter_code
_entity_poly.pdbx_strand_id
1 'polypeptide(L)'
;MSPEPPPVIAIFGPTGVGKTAVALALADRLRERGEDPVAISADALQVYRGLEVLTGAAAADERGRLEHRLIGFVDPAATYSVDAARAAGRRPIVVGGTGLYLRAALTELSLAPAPPPELRARLERAVDERGPAEMHAELRTRSPQAAAVIEPTDRTRIVRSLELLELGEEPPSTEDSELWARDVRVPTSLFGLTMERDELYGRI
;
A
#
# COMPACT_ATOMS: atom_id res chain seq x y z
N MET A 1 25.89 23.41 -3.84
CA MET A 1 24.81 22.50 -4.30
C MET A 1 24.54 21.55 -3.17
N SER A 2 23.32 21.51 -2.63
CA SER A 2 22.96 20.49 -1.65
C SER A 2 23.09 19.11 -2.30
N PRO A 3 23.59 18.08 -1.58
CA PRO A 3 23.69 16.74 -2.13
C PRO A 3 22.30 16.26 -2.59
N GLU A 4 22.26 15.57 -3.72
CA GLU A 4 21.01 15.03 -4.26
C GLU A 4 20.45 13.96 -3.29
N PRO A 5 19.15 13.99 -2.97
CA PRO A 5 18.58 13.06 -2.00
C PRO A 5 18.71 11.60 -2.49
N PRO A 6 19.08 10.66 -1.60
CA PRO A 6 19.42 9.30 -1.98
C PRO A 6 18.26 8.57 -2.69
N PRO A 7 18.54 7.77 -3.74
CA PRO A 7 17.53 6.93 -4.39
C PRO A 7 16.86 5.93 -3.43
N VAL A 8 15.68 5.43 -3.80
CA VAL A 8 14.96 4.40 -3.06
C VAL A 8 15.37 3.00 -3.52
N ILE A 9 15.40 2.06 -2.59
CA ILE A 9 15.50 0.63 -2.90
C ILE A 9 14.20 -0.04 -2.44
N ALA A 10 13.49 -0.72 -3.34
CA ALA A 10 12.26 -1.42 -3.03
C ALA A 10 12.46 -2.93 -3.13
N ILE A 11 12.12 -3.66 -2.07
CA ILE A 11 12.21 -5.11 -1.99
C ILE A 11 10.81 -5.66 -1.78
N PHE A 12 10.32 -6.45 -2.73
CA PHE A 12 8.99 -7.05 -2.69
C PHE A 12 9.02 -8.55 -2.91
N GLY A 13 7.97 -9.25 -2.50
CA GLY A 13 7.85 -10.70 -2.62
C GLY A 13 6.89 -11.29 -1.60
N PRO A 14 6.56 -12.58 -1.71
CA PRO A 14 5.58 -13.22 -0.83
C PRO A 14 6.05 -13.27 0.63
N THR A 15 5.12 -13.48 1.56
CA THR A 15 5.43 -13.75 2.97
C THR A 15 6.29 -15.02 3.06
N GLY A 16 7.29 -15.04 3.96
CA GLY A 16 8.21 -16.18 4.12
C GLY A 16 9.43 -16.20 3.18
N VAL A 17 9.48 -15.37 2.13
CA VAL A 17 10.60 -15.36 1.16
C VAL A 17 11.91 -14.77 1.68
N GLY A 18 11.91 -14.18 2.89
CA GLY A 18 13.12 -13.63 3.52
C GLY A 18 13.42 -12.16 3.22
N LYS A 19 12.42 -11.34 2.90
CA LYS A 19 12.58 -9.89 2.60
C LYS A 19 13.35 -9.14 3.69
N THR A 20 13.01 -9.34 4.95
CA THR A 20 13.66 -8.68 6.09
C THR A 20 15.15 -9.02 6.17
N ALA A 21 15.50 -10.30 6.02
CA ALA A 21 16.90 -10.75 6.04
C ALA A 21 17.73 -10.10 4.92
N VAL A 22 17.16 -10.00 3.71
CA VAL A 22 17.81 -9.30 2.59
C VAL A 22 17.96 -7.80 2.86
N ALA A 23 16.94 -7.15 3.43
CA ALA A 23 16.99 -5.74 3.80
C ALA A 23 18.09 -5.44 4.84
N LEU A 24 18.27 -6.32 5.83
CA LEU A 24 19.34 -6.22 6.83
C LEU A 24 20.72 -6.37 6.19
N ALA A 25 20.93 -7.40 5.37
CA ALA A 25 22.21 -7.62 4.70
C ALA A 25 22.57 -6.46 3.75
N LEU A 26 21.57 -5.91 3.06
CA LEU A 26 21.73 -4.72 2.22
C LEU A 26 22.09 -3.49 3.07
N ALA A 27 21.43 -3.29 4.21
CA ALA A 27 21.72 -2.19 5.11
C ALA A 27 23.18 -2.22 5.59
N ASP A 28 23.69 -3.39 5.95
CA ASP A 28 25.10 -3.54 6.36
C ASP A 28 26.06 -3.12 5.22
N ARG A 29 25.78 -3.52 3.98
CA ARG A 29 26.57 -3.11 2.80
C ARG A 29 26.46 -1.63 2.46
N LEU A 30 25.33 -1.00 2.73
CA LEU A 30 25.13 0.44 2.54
C LEU A 30 25.92 1.24 3.59
N ARG A 31 25.94 0.78 4.85
CA ARG A 31 26.73 1.40 5.91
C ARG A 31 28.23 1.33 5.64
N GLU A 32 28.73 0.22 5.10
CA GLU A 32 30.11 0.09 4.64
C GLU A 32 30.49 1.16 3.60
N ARG A 33 29.51 1.68 2.85
CA ARG A 33 29.67 2.75 1.86
C ARG A 33 29.44 4.15 2.43
N GLY A 34 29.23 4.26 3.74
CA GLY A 34 28.96 5.53 4.42
C GLY A 34 27.52 6.03 4.29
N GLU A 35 26.57 5.17 3.89
CA GLU A 35 25.16 5.52 3.81
C GLU A 35 24.40 5.20 5.12
N ASP A 36 23.29 5.89 5.38
CA ASP A 36 22.40 5.65 6.52
C ASP A 36 21.09 4.99 6.06
N PRO A 37 20.99 3.65 6.07
CA PRO A 37 19.79 2.94 5.64
C PRO A 37 18.68 2.95 6.70
N VAL A 38 17.45 3.07 6.22
CA VAL A 38 16.24 2.93 7.04
C VAL A 38 15.20 2.09 6.29
N ALA A 39 14.65 1.07 6.96
CA ALA A 39 13.58 0.27 6.41
C ALA A 39 12.21 0.94 6.64
N ILE A 40 11.37 0.94 5.60
CA ILE A 40 10.01 1.45 5.65
C ILE A 40 9.09 0.31 5.24
N SER A 41 8.24 -0.16 6.16
CA SER A 41 7.28 -1.23 5.85
C SER A 41 6.21 -0.73 4.88
N ALA A 42 5.97 -1.52 3.83
CA ALA A 42 4.88 -1.39 2.87
C ALA A 42 3.98 -2.63 2.93
N ASP A 43 3.56 -2.99 4.14
CA ASP A 43 2.68 -4.11 4.44
C ASP A 43 1.47 -3.66 5.26
N ALA A 44 0.27 -4.04 4.80
CA ALA A 44 -0.98 -3.60 5.40
C ALA A 44 -1.20 -4.11 6.83
N LEU A 45 -0.58 -5.24 7.21
CA LEU A 45 -0.79 -5.86 8.51
C LEU A 45 0.29 -5.51 9.52
N GLN A 46 1.50 -5.17 9.07
CA GLN A 46 2.63 -4.89 9.96
C GLN A 46 2.44 -3.63 10.81
N VAL A 47 1.51 -2.75 10.46
CA VAL A 47 1.19 -1.53 11.23
C VAL A 47 0.50 -1.82 12.57
N TYR A 48 -0.12 -3.00 12.72
CA TYR A 48 -0.87 -3.36 13.93
C TYR A 48 0.03 -3.93 15.03
N ARG A 49 -0.13 -3.41 16.25
CA ARG A 49 0.60 -3.89 17.43
C ARG A 49 0.23 -5.32 17.76
N GLY A 50 1.21 -6.13 18.14
CA GLY A 50 1.01 -7.50 18.62
C GLY A 50 0.87 -8.54 17.51
N LEU A 51 0.89 -8.12 16.24
CA LEU A 51 0.83 -9.03 15.08
C LEU A 51 2.19 -9.25 14.43
N GLU A 52 3.29 -8.84 15.05
CA GLU A 52 4.60 -8.78 14.38
C GLU A 52 5.12 -10.17 14.01
N VAL A 53 4.89 -11.18 14.86
CA VAL A 53 5.23 -12.58 14.56
C VAL A 53 4.37 -13.10 13.40
N LEU A 54 3.06 -12.86 13.43
CA LEU A 54 2.12 -13.37 12.42
C LEU A 54 2.34 -12.73 11.04
N THR A 55 2.87 -11.51 11.02
CA THR A 55 3.06 -10.71 9.80
C THR A 55 4.49 -10.80 9.24
N GLY A 56 5.35 -11.59 9.88
CA GLY A 56 6.77 -11.70 9.53
C GLY A 56 7.50 -10.36 9.59
N ALA A 57 7.04 -9.46 10.46
CA ALA A 57 7.69 -8.18 10.70
C ALA A 57 9.05 -8.40 11.37
N ALA A 58 9.96 -7.45 11.20
CA ALA A 58 11.28 -7.52 11.80
C ALA A 58 11.17 -7.74 13.33
N ALA A 59 11.89 -8.71 13.86
CA ALA A 59 12.00 -8.99 15.28
C ALA A 59 12.77 -7.87 16.01
N ALA A 60 12.76 -7.87 17.35
CA ALA A 60 13.35 -6.79 18.14
C ALA A 60 14.86 -6.62 17.90
N ASP A 61 15.59 -7.73 17.75
CA ASP A 61 17.01 -7.76 17.41
C ASP A 61 17.27 -7.23 16.00
N GLU A 62 16.44 -7.62 15.03
CA GLU A 62 16.50 -7.12 13.65
C GLU A 62 16.23 -5.61 13.59
N ARG A 63 15.28 -5.10 14.38
CA ARG A 63 15.02 -3.65 14.52
C ARG A 63 16.17 -2.90 15.17
N GLY A 64 16.94 -3.56 16.04
CA GLY A 64 18.19 -3.02 16.57
C GLY A 64 19.29 -2.91 15.52
N ARG A 65 19.29 -3.81 14.53
CA ARG A 65 20.26 -3.82 13.43
C ARG A 65 19.91 -2.88 12.29
N LEU A 66 18.64 -2.59 12.07
CA LEU A 66 18.15 -1.63 11.07
C LEU A 66 16.89 -0.98 11.61
N GLU A 67 16.85 0.35 11.62
CA GLU A 67 15.62 1.05 11.97
C GLU A 67 14.51 0.63 11.00
N HIS A 68 13.40 0.12 11.54
CA HIS A 68 12.19 -0.18 10.78
C HIS A 68 11.07 0.76 11.19
N ARG A 69 10.51 1.44 10.20
CA ARG A 69 9.36 2.33 10.35
C ARG A 69 8.07 1.62 9.90
N LEU A 70 6.93 2.11 10.39
CA LEU A 70 5.59 1.59 10.07
C LEU A 70 5.37 0.14 10.52
N ILE A 71 5.97 -0.27 11.66
CA ILE A 71 5.74 -1.59 12.27
C ILE A 71 5.18 -1.44 13.69
N GLY A 72 4.10 -2.17 14.00
CA GLY A 72 3.49 -2.32 15.32
C GLY A 72 2.75 -1.10 15.84
N PHE A 73 3.04 0.10 15.33
CA PHE A 73 2.32 1.33 15.66
C PHE A 73 2.76 2.44 14.70
N VAL A 74 1.82 3.29 14.29
CA VAL A 74 2.11 4.52 13.54
C VAL A 74 1.60 5.69 14.36
N ASP A 75 2.52 6.52 14.87
CA ASP A 75 2.15 7.79 15.49
C ASP A 75 1.57 8.73 14.40
N PRO A 76 0.33 9.24 14.56
CA PRO A 76 -0.27 10.16 13.59
C PRO A 76 0.54 11.43 13.34
N ALA A 77 1.35 11.86 14.31
CA ALA A 77 2.16 13.07 14.22
C ALA A 77 3.53 12.85 13.55
N ALA A 78 3.96 11.60 13.39
CA ALA A 78 5.31 11.30 12.92
C ALA A 78 5.34 10.94 11.41
N THR A 79 6.25 11.59 10.69
CA THR A 79 6.43 11.36 9.26
C THR A 79 7.36 10.19 9.01
N TYR A 80 6.77 9.03 8.70
CA TYR A 80 7.50 7.79 8.39
C TYR A 80 7.63 7.52 6.89
N SER A 81 7.52 8.56 6.06
CA SER A 81 7.51 8.43 4.61
C SER A 81 8.90 8.26 4.01
N VAL A 82 8.91 7.74 2.78
CA VAL A 82 10.09 7.73 1.89
C VAL A 82 10.67 9.14 1.76
N ASP A 83 9.83 10.16 1.60
CA ASP A 83 10.28 11.54 1.40
C ASP A 83 10.99 12.11 2.62
N ALA A 84 10.46 11.86 3.82
CA ALA A 84 11.10 12.33 5.05
C ALA A 84 12.49 11.70 5.25
N ALA A 85 12.63 10.41 4.96
CA ALA A 85 13.93 9.74 5.00
C ALA A 85 14.92 10.36 3.99
N ARG A 86 14.48 10.55 2.74
CA ARG A 86 15.29 11.16 1.68
C ARG A 86 15.70 12.59 1.98
N ALA A 87 14.77 13.41 2.49
CA ALA A 87 15.02 14.79 2.88
C ALA A 87 16.05 14.89 4.03
N ALA A 88 16.08 13.88 4.90
CA ALA A 88 17.09 13.73 5.95
C ALA A 88 18.43 13.12 5.45
N GLY A 89 18.59 12.87 4.14
CA GLY A 89 19.79 12.25 3.57
C GLY A 89 19.92 10.74 3.83
N ARG A 90 18.87 10.10 4.34
CA ARG A 90 18.86 8.67 4.67
C ARG A 90 18.41 7.84 3.49
N ARG A 91 18.99 6.66 3.31
CA ARG A 91 18.68 5.71 2.23
C ARG A 91 17.42 4.89 2.57
N PRO A 92 16.27 5.14 1.91
CA PRO A 92 15.05 4.39 2.21
C PRO A 92 15.10 3.01 1.54
N ILE A 93 14.81 1.98 2.33
CA ILE A 93 14.59 0.61 1.87
C ILE A 93 13.12 0.29 2.11
N VAL A 94 12.30 0.31 1.05
CA VAL A 94 10.88 -0.02 1.14
C VAL A 94 10.73 -1.54 1.09
N VAL A 95 10.12 -2.14 2.10
CA VAL A 95 10.00 -3.60 2.23
C VAL A 95 8.53 -3.98 2.40
N GLY A 96 7.99 -4.85 1.54
CA GLY A 96 6.58 -5.24 1.67
C GLY A 96 6.14 -6.37 0.74
N GLY A 97 4.99 -6.97 1.05
CA GLY A 97 4.31 -7.93 0.17
C GLY A 97 3.05 -7.36 -0.51
N THR A 98 2.55 -6.22 -0.03
CA THR A 98 1.28 -5.65 -0.49
C THR A 98 1.52 -4.71 -1.66
N GLY A 99 1.13 -5.14 -2.88
CA GLY A 99 1.31 -4.35 -4.11
C GLY A 99 0.73 -2.94 -4.03
N LEU A 100 -0.43 -2.76 -3.40
CA LEU A 100 -1.06 -1.45 -3.20
C LEU A 100 -0.20 -0.51 -2.34
N TYR A 101 0.39 -0.99 -1.25
CA TYR A 101 1.16 -0.17 -0.32
C TYR A 101 2.54 0.17 -0.91
N LEU A 102 3.12 -0.76 -1.68
CA LEU A 102 4.32 -0.49 -2.46
C LEU A 102 4.07 0.62 -3.50
N ARG A 103 2.97 0.54 -4.24
CA ARG A 103 2.57 1.61 -5.17
C ARG A 103 2.38 2.92 -4.43
N ALA A 104 1.62 2.92 -3.33
CA ALA A 104 1.42 4.10 -2.50
C ALA A 104 2.72 4.76 -2.00
N ALA A 105 3.76 3.95 -1.71
CA ALA A 105 5.05 4.47 -1.28
C ALA A 105 5.88 5.06 -2.43
N LEU A 106 5.74 4.52 -3.65
CA LEU A 106 6.67 4.72 -4.76
C LEU A 106 6.12 5.55 -5.92
N THR A 107 4.80 5.66 -6.08
CA THR A 107 4.13 6.37 -7.18
C THR A 107 3.32 7.53 -6.65
N GLU A 108 3.03 8.52 -7.52
CA GLU A 108 2.01 9.52 -7.19
C GLU A 108 0.64 8.85 -7.12
N LEU A 109 -0.11 9.21 -6.08
CA LEU A 109 -1.44 8.72 -5.80
C LEU A 109 -2.45 9.81 -6.14
N SER A 110 -3.33 9.53 -7.10
CA SER A 110 -4.51 10.36 -7.34
C SER A 110 -5.68 9.78 -6.56
N LEU A 111 -5.78 10.15 -5.28
CA LEU A 111 -6.90 9.75 -4.44
C LEU A 111 -7.99 10.82 -4.52
N ALA A 112 -9.20 10.39 -4.91
CA ALA A 112 -10.39 11.21 -4.71
C ALA A 112 -10.53 11.55 -3.22
N PRO A 113 -11.08 12.74 -2.88
CA PRO A 113 -11.28 13.15 -1.49
C PRO A 113 -12.06 12.09 -0.69
N ALA A 114 -11.74 11.99 0.60
CA ALA A 114 -12.46 11.09 1.49
C ALA A 114 -13.95 11.51 1.56
N PRO A 115 -14.88 10.59 1.29
CA PRO A 115 -16.31 10.89 1.41
C PRO A 115 -16.68 11.19 2.87
N PRO A 116 -17.73 12.00 3.11
CA PRO A 116 -18.32 12.13 4.43
C PRO A 116 -18.74 10.75 4.99
N PRO A 117 -18.41 10.41 6.25
CA PRO A 117 -18.74 9.10 6.83
C PRO A 117 -20.23 8.75 6.76
N GLU A 118 -21.09 9.77 6.85
CA GLU A 118 -22.54 9.62 6.83
C GLU A 118 -23.06 9.17 5.46
N LEU A 119 -22.35 9.56 4.39
CA LEU A 119 -22.71 9.20 3.01
C LEU A 119 -22.55 7.71 2.79
N ARG A 120 -21.41 7.14 3.17
CA ARG A 120 -21.16 5.70 3.06
C ARG A 120 -22.17 4.91 3.87
N ALA A 121 -22.37 5.28 5.13
CA ALA A 121 -23.31 4.60 6.01
C ALA A 121 -24.75 4.64 5.47
N ARG A 122 -25.15 5.74 4.81
CA ARG A 122 -26.45 5.85 4.15
C ARG A 122 -26.57 4.89 2.96
N LEU A 123 -25.54 4.79 2.13
CA LEU A 123 -25.52 3.90 0.96
C LEU A 123 -25.47 2.42 1.37
N GLU A 124 -24.70 2.08 2.39
CA GLU A 124 -24.66 0.72 2.95
C GLU A 124 -26.02 0.30 3.49
N ARG A 125 -26.69 1.16 4.26
CA ARG A 125 -28.08 0.90 4.70
C ARG A 125 -29.04 0.72 3.53
N ALA A 126 -28.92 1.53 2.48
CA ALA A 126 -29.76 1.38 1.30
C ALA A 126 -29.54 0.04 0.59
N VAL A 127 -28.29 -0.48 0.56
CA VAL A 127 -28.00 -1.83 0.06
C VAL A 127 -28.59 -2.91 0.95
N ASP A 128 -28.59 -2.71 2.27
CA ASP A 128 -29.21 -3.67 3.22
C ASP A 128 -30.74 -3.72 3.08
N GLU A 129 -31.38 -2.57 2.88
CA GLU A 129 -32.84 -2.45 2.80
C GLU A 129 -33.40 -2.87 1.43
N ARG A 130 -32.74 -2.44 0.34
CA ARG A 130 -33.23 -2.62 -1.05
C ARG A 130 -32.53 -3.75 -1.80
N GLY A 131 -31.39 -4.20 -1.28
CA GLY A 131 -30.56 -5.21 -1.92
C GLY A 131 -29.62 -4.64 -2.99
N PRO A 132 -28.49 -5.34 -3.26
CA PRO A 132 -27.46 -4.85 -4.17
C PRO A 132 -27.93 -4.77 -5.63
N ALA A 133 -28.82 -5.65 -6.08
CA ALA A 133 -29.31 -5.63 -7.47
C ALA A 133 -30.12 -4.35 -7.78
N GLU A 134 -30.91 -3.86 -6.82
CA GLU A 134 -31.67 -2.63 -6.97
C GLU A 134 -30.74 -1.41 -6.98
N MET A 135 -29.78 -1.38 -6.05
CA MET A 135 -28.74 -0.35 -6.01
C MET A 135 -27.88 -0.34 -7.28
N HIS A 136 -27.61 -1.50 -7.86
CA HIS A 136 -26.93 -1.63 -9.15
C HIS A 136 -27.79 -1.08 -10.31
N ALA A 137 -29.12 -1.25 -10.26
CA ALA A 137 -29.99 -0.63 -11.26
C ALA A 137 -29.95 0.91 -11.16
N GLU A 138 -29.92 1.47 -9.95
CA GLU A 138 -29.70 2.90 -9.72
C GLU A 138 -28.35 3.36 -10.30
N LEU A 139 -27.27 2.61 -10.04
CA LEU A 139 -25.95 2.86 -10.61
C LEU A 139 -25.99 2.85 -12.14
N ARG A 140 -26.69 1.89 -12.75
CA ARG A 140 -26.83 1.78 -14.21
C ARG A 140 -27.51 2.98 -14.84
N THR A 141 -28.46 3.60 -14.14
CA THR A 141 -29.12 4.83 -14.61
C THR A 141 -28.18 6.03 -14.54
N ARG A 142 -27.33 6.11 -13.52
CA ARG A 142 -26.45 7.27 -13.27
C ARG A 142 -25.11 7.20 -14.01
N SER A 143 -24.48 6.02 -14.03
CA SER A 143 -23.26 5.72 -14.77
C SER A 143 -23.37 4.33 -15.41
N PRO A 144 -23.93 4.26 -16.65
CA PRO A 144 -24.07 3.00 -17.38
C PRO A 144 -22.72 2.30 -17.62
N GLN A 145 -21.65 3.08 -17.73
CA GLN A 145 -20.30 2.59 -17.99
C GLN A 145 -19.73 1.87 -16.76
N ALA A 146 -19.84 2.47 -15.57
CA ALA A 146 -19.43 1.82 -14.33
C ALA A 146 -20.27 0.57 -14.03
N ALA A 147 -21.58 0.62 -14.27
CA ALA A 147 -22.48 -0.52 -14.10
C ALA A 147 -22.23 -1.67 -15.10
N ALA A 148 -21.45 -1.45 -16.16
CA ALA A 148 -21.10 -2.51 -17.11
C ALA A 148 -19.95 -3.39 -16.62
N VAL A 149 -19.11 -2.87 -15.72
CA VAL A 149 -17.91 -3.56 -15.19
C VAL A 149 -18.03 -3.97 -13.71
N ILE A 150 -19.15 -3.63 -13.07
CA ILE A 150 -19.44 -3.98 -11.68
C ILE A 150 -20.52 -5.06 -11.66
N GLU A 151 -20.26 -6.14 -10.94
CA GLU A 151 -21.24 -7.21 -10.78
C GLU A 151 -22.42 -6.73 -9.91
N PRO A 152 -23.68 -7.09 -10.23
CA PRO A 152 -24.86 -6.72 -9.43
C PRO A 152 -24.84 -7.22 -7.98
N THR A 153 -23.95 -8.17 -7.66
CA THR A 153 -23.74 -8.70 -6.31
C THR A 153 -22.58 -8.03 -5.56
N ASP A 154 -21.74 -7.23 -6.24
CA ASP A 154 -20.58 -6.57 -5.63
C ASP A 154 -21.00 -5.33 -4.86
N ARG A 155 -21.53 -5.57 -3.65
CA ARG A 155 -21.98 -4.54 -2.70
C ARG A 155 -20.95 -3.44 -2.53
N THR A 156 -19.67 -3.80 -2.39
CA THR A 156 -18.58 -2.86 -2.12
C THR A 156 -18.35 -1.92 -3.29
N ARG A 157 -18.24 -2.45 -4.52
CA ARG A 157 -18.06 -1.62 -5.72
C ARG A 157 -19.30 -0.78 -6.01
N ILE A 158 -20.52 -1.29 -5.80
CA ILE A 158 -21.76 -0.53 -5.98
C ILE A 158 -21.81 0.68 -5.04
N VAL A 159 -21.56 0.48 -3.74
CA VAL A 159 -21.53 1.57 -2.74
C VAL A 159 -20.48 2.60 -3.12
N ARG A 160 -19.26 2.17 -3.47
CA ARG A 160 -18.17 3.09 -3.82
C ARG A 160 -18.49 3.91 -5.07
N SER A 161 -19.07 3.31 -6.10
CA SER A 161 -19.41 4.04 -7.33
C SER A 161 -20.54 5.04 -7.12
N LEU A 162 -21.58 4.67 -6.37
CA LEU A 162 -22.65 5.61 -6.01
C LEU A 162 -22.12 6.74 -5.12
N GLU A 163 -21.22 6.43 -4.19
CA GLU A 163 -20.55 7.42 -3.35
C GLU A 163 -19.75 8.43 -4.16
N LEU A 164 -18.99 7.98 -5.17
CA LEU A 164 -18.26 8.87 -6.09
C LEU A 164 -19.22 9.79 -6.87
N LEU A 165 -20.33 9.24 -7.39
CA LEU A 165 -21.33 10.02 -8.11
C LEU A 165 -22.00 11.08 -7.23
N GLU A 166 -22.20 10.80 -5.94
CA GLU A 166 -22.71 11.78 -4.96
C GLU A 166 -21.71 12.90 -4.65
N LEU A 167 -20.41 12.61 -4.79
CA LEU A 167 -19.34 13.60 -4.70
C LEU A 167 -19.10 14.37 -6.01
N GLY A 168 -19.83 14.04 -7.08
CA GLY A 168 -19.66 14.64 -8.40
C GLY A 168 -18.45 14.09 -9.18
N GLU A 169 -17.90 12.96 -8.76
CA GLU A 169 -16.80 12.25 -9.41
C GLU A 169 -17.35 11.13 -10.29
N GLU A 170 -16.80 10.96 -11.49
CA GLU A 170 -17.17 9.83 -12.37
C GLU A 170 -16.52 8.54 -11.84
N PRO A 171 -17.29 7.47 -11.57
CA PRO A 171 -16.73 6.20 -11.16
C PRO A 171 -15.89 5.58 -12.29
N PRO A 172 -14.86 4.79 -11.95
CA PRO A 172 -14.09 4.11 -12.97
C PRO A 172 -14.97 3.17 -13.80
N SER A 173 -14.83 3.29 -15.12
CA SER A 173 -15.55 2.52 -16.13
C SER A 173 -14.74 1.38 -16.73
N THR A 174 -13.49 1.21 -16.28
CA THR A 174 -12.60 0.12 -16.62
C THR A 174 -12.14 -0.58 -15.34
N GLU A 175 -11.78 -1.85 -15.44
CA GLU A 175 -11.06 -2.53 -14.35
C GLU A 175 -9.70 -1.86 -14.06
N ASP A 176 -9.10 -1.26 -15.10
CA ASP A 176 -7.87 -0.46 -15.06
C ASP A 176 -8.13 0.98 -14.59
N SER A 177 -8.75 1.14 -13.44
CA SER A 177 -8.71 2.43 -12.73
C SER A 177 -7.28 2.62 -12.20
N GLU A 178 -6.42 3.27 -12.99
CA GLU A 178 -5.07 3.63 -12.55
C GLU A 178 -5.16 4.77 -11.53
N LEU A 179 -5.39 4.42 -10.26
CA LEU A 179 -5.29 5.33 -9.10
C LEU A 179 -3.85 5.84 -8.87
N TRP A 180 -2.90 5.36 -9.68
CA TRP A 180 -1.47 5.54 -9.54
C TRP A 180 -0.84 5.95 -10.87
N ALA A 181 0.21 6.77 -10.81
CA ALA A 181 1.08 6.98 -11.96
C ALA A 181 1.78 5.67 -12.36
N ARG A 182 2.09 5.52 -13.66
CA ARG A 182 2.87 4.37 -14.18
C ARG A 182 4.33 4.44 -13.77
N ASP A 183 4.84 5.65 -13.58
CA ASP A 183 6.22 5.91 -13.21
C ASP A 183 6.37 6.06 -11.69
N VAL A 184 7.55 5.65 -11.19
CA VAL A 184 7.95 5.96 -9.83
C VAL A 184 8.22 7.46 -9.68
N ARG A 185 7.75 8.05 -8.59
CA ARG A 185 7.86 9.50 -8.32
C ARG A 185 9.29 9.93 -7.98
N VAL A 186 10.16 8.97 -7.66
CA VAL A 186 11.57 9.17 -7.28
C VAL A 186 12.44 8.06 -7.86
N PRO A 187 13.75 8.31 -8.12
CA PRO A 187 14.66 7.27 -8.58
C PRO A 187 14.62 6.05 -7.66
N THR A 188 14.19 4.91 -8.20
CA THR A 188 13.91 3.70 -7.43
C THR A 188 14.47 2.47 -8.14
N SER A 189 15.22 1.64 -7.40
CA SER A 189 15.59 0.30 -7.83
C SER A 189 14.63 -0.72 -7.23
N LEU A 190 13.93 -1.48 -8.07
CA LEU A 190 12.94 -2.48 -7.65
C LEU A 190 13.51 -3.91 -7.73
N PHE A 191 13.34 -4.67 -6.66
CA PHE A 191 13.80 -6.06 -6.55
C PHE A 191 12.68 -6.97 -6.07
N GLY A 192 12.35 -7.97 -6.88
CA GLY A 192 11.40 -9.03 -6.54
C GLY A 192 12.13 -10.26 -6.03
N LEU A 193 11.88 -10.63 -4.77
CA LEU A 193 12.35 -11.89 -4.20
C LEU A 193 11.34 -12.99 -4.51
N THR A 194 11.85 -14.08 -5.06
CA THR A 194 11.08 -15.28 -5.38
C THR A 194 11.73 -16.50 -4.74
N MET A 195 10.94 -17.56 -4.60
CA MET A 195 11.37 -18.86 -4.11
C MET A 195 10.46 -19.91 -4.75
N GLU A 196 10.98 -21.13 -4.93
CA GLU A 196 10.16 -22.24 -5.40
C GLU A 196 8.98 -22.48 -4.45
N ARG A 197 7.82 -22.82 -5.03
CA ARG A 197 6.55 -22.86 -4.26
C ARG A 197 6.61 -23.84 -3.10
N ASP A 198 7.21 -25.01 -3.32
CA ASP A 198 7.31 -26.05 -2.30
C ASP A 198 8.21 -25.62 -1.13
N GLU A 199 9.32 -24.94 -1.42
CA GLU A 199 10.21 -24.38 -0.40
C GLU A 199 9.55 -23.23 0.37
N LEU A 200 8.75 -22.41 -0.32
CA LEU A 200 8.01 -21.31 0.29
C LEU A 200 6.94 -21.84 1.26
N TYR A 201 6.19 -22.86 0.86
CA TYR A 201 5.17 -23.48 1.70
C TYR A 201 5.76 -24.25 2.88
N GLY A 202 6.97 -24.82 2.74
CA GLY A 202 7.68 -25.40 3.88
C GLY A 202 8.09 -24.40 4.97
N ARG A 203 7.99 -23.09 4.70
CA ARG A 203 8.38 -22.00 5.61
C ARG A 203 7.21 -21.21 6.21
N ILE A 204 5.99 -21.41 5.71
CA ILE A 204 4.76 -20.74 6.15
C ILE A 204 3.96 -21.72 7.02
#